data_AF-A0A0P0N5R8-F1
#
_entry.id   AF-A0A0P0N5R8-F1
#
_cell.length_a   1.000
_cell.length_b   1.000
_cell.length_c   1.000
_cell.angle_alpha   90.00
_cell.angle_beta   90.00
_cell.angle_gamma   90.00
#
_symmetry.space_group_name_H-M   'P 1'
#
loop_
_entity.id
_entity.type
_entity.pdbx_description
1 polymer ?
#
loop_
_entity_poly.entity_id
_entity_poly.type
_entity_poly.pdbx_seq_one_letter_code
_entity_poly.pdbx_strand_id
1 'polypeptide(L)'
;MYNSRLDCASGFIAYVKNGGDRVAGPGGFEPPTTGLGVPSQDRNRNEIFSREGSEPSAQAWKILLPDANRFRDWLSGKVEARTLEDYMRYYSKLPQVLTPDSITELAKRSKWYANLIRKIASFLWETGSITLEERERIYALVRGQRSLRKAKAPAVEAEKIRFTIDYLEAAGQHGYALLYKIMYYSGARAEEAEYLVRAAASLKPVSHQRSLEQTGYVELGDAVRVALHFNRGKKRCEFLWLPREVFEEARAWHGEPPSARRLSYYVRNIRRRSGLDLAPPKMLRKHHYQLMEDLEIDLELRELIQNRYAKIENVVGLTNYSKIVLRADQAYVEKILPELRRRLQVYLAEDNGRDSSSPRF
;
A
#
# COMPACT_ATOMS: atom_id res chain seq x y z
N MET A 1 -24.92 -47.10 34.66
CA MET A 1 -26.18 -46.39 34.96
C MET A 1 -25.95 -44.91 34.66
N TYR A 2 -26.86 -44.31 33.89
CA TYR A 2 -27.24 -42.90 33.66
C TYR A 2 -26.35 -41.75 34.16
N ASN A 3 -26.30 -40.54 33.59
CA ASN A 3 -26.65 -39.88 32.31
C ASN A 3 -26.55 -38.37 32.64
N SER A 4 -25.82 -37.56 31.87
CA SER A 4 -25.97 -36.08 31.78
C SER A 4 -24.86 -35.56 30.84
N ARG A 5 -25.03 -35.38 29.53
CA ARG A 5 -25.90 -34.44 28.78
C ARG A 5 -25.91 -33.02 29.35
N LEU A 6 -25.29 -32.11 28.58
CA LEU A 6 -25.57 -30.68 28.38
C LEU A 6 -24.52 -30.22 27.33
N ASP A 7 -24.84 -30.30 26.04
CA ASP A 7 -25.59 -29.35 25.20
C ASP A 7 -24.70 -28.30 24.53
N CYS A 8 -24.63 -28.46 23.21
CA CYS A 8 -24.00 -27.58 22.24
C CYS A 8 -24.82 -26.29 22.07
N ALA A 9 -24.19 -25.14 22.24
CA ALA A 9 -24.75 -23.86 21.80
C ALA A 9 -24.03 -23.38 20.53
N SER A 10 -24.67 -23.64 19.40
CA SER A 10 -24.39 -23.06 18.08
C SER A 10 -24.72 -21.56 18.07
N GLY A 11 -23.70 -20.71 18.03
CA GLY A 11 -23.86 -19.27 17.83
C GLY A 11 -24.07 -18.93 16.35
N PHE A 12 -25.32 -18.76 15.95
CA PHE A 12 -25.70 -18.09 14.70
C PHE A 12 -25.38 -16.59 14.80
N ILE A 13 -24.50 -16.08 13.93
CA ILE A 13 -24.35 -14.63 13.72
C ILE A 13 -25.26 -14.24 12.57
N ALA A 14 -26.40 -13.62 12.91
CA ALA A 14 -27.31 -13.01 11.96
C ALA A 14 -26.71 -11.70 11.41
N TYR A 15 -26.53 -11.62 10.08
CA TYR A 15 -26.25 -10.38 9.39
C TYR A 15 -27.54 -9.57 9.25
N VAL A 16 -27.62 -8.43 9.95
CA VAL A 16 -28.67 -7.43 9.74
C VAL A 16 -28.40 -6.68 8.44
N LYS A 17 -29.27 -6.92 7.47
CA LYS A 17 -29.30 -6.28 6.15
C LYS A 17 -30.09 -4.97 6.28
N ASN A 18 -29.39 -3.85 6.45
CA ASN A 18 -30.05 -2.53 6.39
C ASN A 18 -30.34 -2.19 4.92
N GLY A 19 -31.60 -2.39 4.53
CA GLY A 19 -32.18 -1.86 3.30
C GLY A 19 -32.42 -0.36 3.42
N GLY A 20 -32.01 0.36 2.38
CA GLY A 20 -32.29 1.77 2.18
C GLY A 20 -32.40 2.01 0.68
N ASP A 21 -33.58 1.72 0.13
CA ASP A 21 -33.95 2.02 -1.24
C ASP A 21 -33.84 3.53 -1.51
N ARG A 22 -33.04 3.89 -2.51
CA ARG A 22 -33.24 5.11 -3.28
C ARG A 22 -33.04 4.79 -4.76
N VAL A 23 -34.18 4.61 -5.41
CA VAL A 23 -34.37 4.54 -6.86
C VAL A 23 -33.97 5.87 -7.49
N ALA A 24 -33.03 5.84 -8.43
CA ALA A 24 -32.86 6.86 -9.46
C ALA A 24 -32.64 6.14 -10.80
N GLY A 25 -33.48 6.46 -11.78
CA GLY A 25 -33.66 5.73 -13.03
C GLY A 25 -32.51 5.80 -14.05
N PRO A 26 -32.69 5.17 -15.22
CA PRO A 26 -31.62 4.87 -16.17
C PRO A 26 -31.28 6.09 -17.04
N GLY A 27 -30.00 6.47 -17.06
CA GLY A 27 -29.46 7.47 -17.98
C GLY A 27 -28.89 6.82 -19.23
N GLY A 28 -29.62 6.97 -20.34
CA GLY A 28 -29.13 7.14 -21.72
C GLY A 28 -27.91 6.34 -22.19
N PHE A 29 -28.20 5.29 -22.95
CA PHE A 29 -27.29 4.66 -23.91
C PHE A 29 -27.26 5.51 -25.20
N GLU A 30 -26.08 5.94 -25.65
CA GLU A 30 -25.85 6.25 -27.06
C GLU A 30 -24.55 5.54 -27.52
N PRO A 31 -24.55 4.94 -28.74
CA PRO A 31 -23.50 4.06 -29.24
C PRO A 31 -22.26 4.80 -29.78
N PRO A 32 -21.10 4.12 -29.89
CA PRO A 32 -19.86 4.74 -30.33
C PRO A 32 -19.82 4.83 -31.87
N THR A 33 -19.61 6.03 -32.40
CA THR A 33 -19.26 6.23 -33.80
C THR A 33 -17.76 6.03 -33.99
N THR A 34 -17.42 5.01 -34.77
CA THR A 34 -16.12 4.72 -35.36
C THR A 34 -15.70 5.79 -36.37
N GLY A 35 -14.41 6.15 -36.40
CA GLY A 35 -13.86 6.93 -37.53
C GLY A 35 -12.47 7.54 -37.29
N LEU A 36 -11.43 6.72 -37.46
CA LEU A 36 -10.14 7.00 -38.13
C LEU A 36 -9.63 8.46 -38.19
N GLY A 37 -8.39 8.71 -37.70
CA GLY A 37 -7.54 9.72 -38.31
C GLY A 37 -6.45 10.38 -37.47
N VAL A 38 -5.25 9.79 -37.52
CA VAL A 38 -3.91 10.45 -37.55
C VAL A 38 -3.34 11.08 -36.25
N PRO A 39 -2.01 10.92 -35.96
CA PRO A 39 -1.39 11.39 -34.72
C PRO A 39 -0.95 12.85 -34.81
N SER A 40 -1.44 13.71 -33.90
CA SER A 40 -0.92 15.08 -33.77
C SER A 40 0.31 15.13 -32.88
N GLN A 41 1.45 15.48 -33.48
CA GLN A 41 2.55 16.16 -32.82
C GLN A 41 2.16 17.62 -32.57
N ASP A 42 2.11 18.06 -31.31
CA ASP A 42 2.14 19.48 -30.95
C ASP A 42 3.00 19.58 -29.68
N ARG A 43 4.29 19.95 -29.73
CA ARG A 43 4.84 21.31 -29.92
C ARG A 43 4.03 22.40 -29.21
N ASN A 44 4.58 22.83 -28.07
CA ASN A 44 4.58 24.19 -27.53
C ASN A 44 3.39 25.09 -27.86
N ARG A 45 2.51 25.30 -26.88
CA ARG A 45 1.96 26.64 -26.59
C ARG A 45 1.93 26.89 -25.09
N ASN A 46 3.10 27.28 -24.55
CA ASN A 46 3.14 28.24 -23.45
C ASN A 46 2.86 29.62 -24.08
N GLU A 47 1.59 29.93 -24.33
CA GLU A 47 1.19 31.30 -24.60
C GLU A 47 0.92 31.97 -23.25
N ILE A 48 1.91 32.76 -22.86
CA ILE A 48 1.87 33.71 -21.77
C ILE A 48 0.79 34.74 -22.15
N PHE A 49 -0.37 34.65 -21.51
CA PHE A 49 -1.32 35.76 -21.49
C PHE A 49 -0.74 36.89 -20.62
N SER A 50 0.06 37.75 -21.24
CA SER A 50 0.34 39.08 -20.69
C SER A 50 -0.90 39.93 -20.92
N ARG A 51 -1.83 39.90 -19.96
CA ARG A 51 -2.88 40.91 -19.87
C ARG A 51 -2.38 41.98 -18.92
N GLU A 52 -1.94 43.11 -19.48
CA GLU A 52 -1.77 44.37 -18.77
C GLU A 52 -3.11 44.73 -18.14
N GLY A 53 -3.23 44.39 -16.86
CA GLY A 53 -4.30 44.81 -15.98
C GLY A 53 -3.61 45.32 -14.72
N SER A 54 -3.70 46.63 -14.53
CA SER A 54 -3.59 47.35 -13.26
C SER A 54 -3.25 46.48 -12.05
N GLU A 55 -2.06 46.68 -11.47
CA GLU A 55 -1.67 46.07 -10.20
C GLU A 55 -2.80 46.29 -9.17
N PRO A 56 -3.55 45.24 -8.78
CA PRO A 56 -4.40 45.35 -7.62
C PRO A 56 -3.45 45.48 -6.45
N SER A 57 -3.53 46.58 -5.72
CA SER A 57 -2.76 46.80 -4.50
C SER A 57 -2.73 45.49 -3.71
N ALA A 58 -1.53 44.94 -3.50
CA ALA A 58 -1.30 43.63 -2.92
C ALA A 58 -1.75 43.61 -1.45
N GLN A 59 -3.05 43.64 -1.22
CA GLN A 59 -3.63 43.32 0.06
C GLN A 59 -3.38 41.83 0.22
N ALA A 60 -2.35 41.50 1.00
CA ALA A 60 -1.95 40.13 1.28
C ALA A 60 -3.16 39.40 1.85
N TRP A 61 -3.89 38.69 0.99
CA TRP A 61 -5.08 37.96 1.35
C TRP A 61 -4.70 36.88 2.34
N LYS A 62 -5.47 36.75 3.42
CA LYS A 62 -5.18 35.85 4.53
C LYS A 62 -6.33 34.86 4.67
N ILE A 63 -6.00 33.62 4.97
CA ILE A 63 -7.00 32.61 5.30
C ILE A 63 -7.10 32.53 6.81
N LEU A 64 -8.30 32.69 7.35
CA LEU A 64 -8.59 32.35 8.73
C LEU A 64 -8.89 30.85 8.80
N LEU A 65 -8.24 30.16 9.73
CA LEU A 65 -8.55 28.76 9.97
C LEU A 65 -10.00 28.63 10.46
N PRO A 66 -10.75 27.64 9.95
CA PRO A 66 -12.10 27.38 10.41
C PRO A 66 -12.13 26.92 11.87
N ASP A 67 -13.32 26.84 12.46
CA ASP A 67 -13.49 26.13 13.73
C ASP A 67 -13.04 24.67 13.58
N ALA A 68 -12.27 24.18 14.56
CA ALA A 68 -11.64 22.86 14.49
C ALA A 68 -12.67 21.72 14.52
N ASN A 69 -13.77 21.87 15.28
CA ASN A 69 -14.80 20.85 15.38
C ASN A 69 -15.62 20.79 14.09
N ARG A 70 -16.07 21.95 13.58
CA ARG A 70 -16.78 22.02 12.30
C ARG A 70 -15.96 21.45 11.15
N PHE A 71 -14.67 21.76 11.10
CA PHE A 71 -13.78 21.20 10.09
C PHE A 71 -13.57 19.69 10.25
N ARG A 72 -13.42 19.21 11.50
CA ARG A 72 -13.30 17.78 11.80
C ARG A 72 -14.52 16.98 11.34
N ASP A 73 -15.72 17.48 11.63
CA ASP A 73 -16.98 16.82 11.28
C ASP A 73 -17.13 16.72 9.77
N TRP A 74 -16.89 17.81 9.04
CA TRP A 74 -16.88 17.81 7.58
C TRP A 74 -15.83 16.85 7.01
N LEU A 75 -14.62 16.81 7.58
CA LEU A 75 -13.53 15.98 7.08
C LEU A 75 -13.77 14.50 7.36
N SER A 76 -14.48 14.16 8.45
CA SER A 76 -14.80 12.78 8.83
C SER A 76 -15.62 12.04 7.77
N GLY A 77 -16.49 12.75 7.04
CA GLY A 77 -17.24 12.19 5.92
C GLY A 77 -16.42 11.98 4.64
N LYS A 78 -15.17 12.43 4.60
CA LYS A 78 -14.31 12.41 3.39
C LYS A 78 -13.06 11.56 3.52
N VAL A 79 -12.67 11.16 4.73
CA VAL A 79 -11.44 10.39 4.99
C VAL A 79 -11.66 9.35 6.07
N GLU A 80 -10.86 8.28 6.04
CA GLU A 80 -10.84 7.26 7.10
C GLU A 80 -10.48 7.86 8.46
N ALA A 81 -11.04 7.32 9.55
CA ALA A 81 -10.86 7.81 10.92
C ALA A 81 -9.38 8.04 11.31
N ARG A 82 -8.49 7.13 10.90
CA ARG A 82 -7.06 7.28 11.15
C ARG A 82 -6.45 8.47 10.41
N THR A 83 -6.86 8.68 9.16
CA THR A 83 -6.38 9.80 8.34
C THR A 83 -6.91 11.12 8.90
N LEU A 84 -8.13 11.12 9.45
CA LEU A 84 -8.71 12.24 10.17
C LEU A 84 -7.87 12.62 11.38
N GLU A 85 -7.51 11.66 12.25
CA GLU A 85 -6.65 11.91 13.41
C GLU A 85 -5.31 12.52 13.03
N ASP A 86 -4.66 11.98 11.98
CA ASP A 86 -3.40 12.52 11.48
C ASP A 86 -3.60 13.97 11.00
N TYR A 87 -4.64 14.25 10.21
CA TYR A 87 -4.92 15.62 9.77
C TYR A 87 -5.19 16.58 10.94
N MET A 88 -5.97 16.17 11.94
CA MET A 88 -6.25 17.04 13.10
C MET A 88 -5.00 17.30 13.95
N ARG A 89 -4.08 16.34 14.03
CA ARG A 89 -2.77 16.55 14.67
C ARG A 89 -1.88 17.55 13.93
N TYR A 90 -2.00 17.63 12.60
CA TYR A 90 -1.33 18.68 11.82
C TYR A 90 -2.08 20.01 11.92
N TYR A 91 -3.42 19.97 11.95
CA TYR A 91 -4.29 21.13 12.10
C TYR A 91 -3.99 21.92 13.37
N SER A 92 -3.85 21.22 14.50
CA SER A 92 -3.54 21.84 15.79
C SER A 92 -2.18 22.54 15.86
N LYS A 93 -1.34 22.42 14.82
CA LYS A 93 -0.01 23.03 14.71
C LYS A 93 0.03 24.18 13.70
N LEU A 94 -1.08 24.42 12.99
CA LEU A 94 -1.19 25.53 12.05
C LEU A 94 -1.41 26.85 12.81
N PRO A 95 -0.85 27.97 12.32
CA PRO A 95 -1.23 29.27 12.84
C PRO A 95 -2.69 29.57 12.47
N GLN A 96 -3.40 30.29 13.34
CA GLN A 96 -4.81 30.66 13.14
C GLN A 96 -5.05 31.42 11.83
N VAL A 97 -4.01 32.13 11.35
CA VAL A 97 -4.04 32.91 10.12
C VAL A 97 -2.94 32.40 9.20
N LEU A 98 -3.31 32.00 7.97
CA LEU A 98 -2.38 31.58 6.94
C LEU A 98 -2.21 32.69 5.90
N THR A 99 -0.98 33.17 5.75
CA THR A 99 -0.55 34.05 4.65
C THR A 99 -0.04 33.22 3.46
N PRO A 100 0.03 33.79 2.24
CA PRO A 100 0.58 33.10 1.06
C PRO A 100 1.99 32.53 1.29
N ASP A 101 2.85 33.28 1.99
CA ASP A 101 4.20 32.84 2.35
C ASP A 101 4.16 31.65 3.30
N SER A 102 3.34 31.72 4.35
CA SER A 102 3.21 30.62 5.31
C SER A 102 2.67 29.34 4.66
N ILE A 103 1.73 29.47 3.71
CA ILE A 103 1.18 28.35 2.95
C ILE A 103 2.29 27.67 2.15
N THR A 104 3.09 28.48 1.45
CA THR A 104 4.18 28.00 0.61
C THR A 104 5.24 27.28 1.45
N GLU A 105 5.65 27.87 2.57
CA GLU A 105 6.65 27.29 3.47
C GLU A 105 6.16 26.00 4.15
N LEU A 106 4.91 25.98 4.65
CA LEU A 106 4.31 24.77 5.22
C LEU A 106 4.17 23.65 4.18
N ALA A 107 3.76 23.99 2.95
CA ALA A 107 3.62 23.04 1.85
C ALA A 107 4.98 22.44 1.44
N LYS A 108 6.05 23.23 1.40
CA LYS A 108 7.43 22.76 1.17
C LYS A 108 7.91 21.82 2.28
N ARG A 109 7.58 22.14 3.54
CA ARG A 109 8.01 21.37 4.71
C ARG A 109 7.43 19.96 4.74
N SER A 110 6.16 19.78 4.35
CA SER A 110 5.50 18.47 4.42
C SER A 110 4.33 18.33 3.46
N LYS A 111 4.27 17.18 2.77
CA LYS A 111 3.11 16.74 1.99
C LYS A 111 1.82 16.73 2.83
N TRP A 112 1.89 16.46 4.13
CA TRP A 112 0.72 16.45 5.00
C TRP A 112 0.14 17.86 5.18
N TYR A 113 0.98 18.88 5.38
CA TYR A 113 0.53 20.27 5.43
C TYR A 113 -0.04 20.71 4.07
N ALA A 114 0.65 20.37 2.98
CA ALA A 114 0.16 20.65 1.64
C ALA A 114 -1.26 20.07 1.43
N ASN A 115 -1.46 18.79 1.76
CA ASN A 115 -2.77 18.16 1.62
C ASN A 115 -3.82 18.75 2.58
N LEU A 116 -3.44 19.04 3.83
CA LEU A 116 -4.32 19.65 4.81
C LEU A 116 -4.80 21.02 4.37
N ILE A 117 -3.89 21.88 3.89
CA ILE A 117 -4.23 23.21 3.38
C ILE A 117 -5.20 23.12 2.20
N ARG A 118 -5.02 22.15 1.28
CA ARG A 118 -6.01 21.91 0.20
C ARG A 118 -7.39 21.52 0.74
N LYS A 119 -7.43 20.71 1.82
CA LYS A 119 -8.69 20.33 2.47
C LYS A 119 -9.35 21.50 3.18
N ILE A 120 -8.58 22.36 3.84
CA ILE A 120 -9.09 23.60 4.44
C ILE A 120 -9.66 24.51 3.35
N ALA A 121 -8.94 24.72 2.25
CA ALA A 121 -9.43 25.52 1.12
C ALA A 121 -10.71 24.91 0.49
N SER A 122 -10.79 23.58 0.38
CA SER A 122 -12.02 22.91 -0.07
C SER A 122 -13.19 23.16 0.89
N PHE A 123 -12.96 23.03 2.20
CA PHE A 123 -13.97 23.29 3.22
C PHE A 123 -14.48 24.72 3.17
N LEU A 124 -13.57 25.70 3.13
CA LEU A 124 -13.92 27.11 3.09
C LEU A 124 -14.71 27.45 1.82
N TRP A 125 -14.37 26.85 0.68
CA TRP A 125 -15.12 27.02 -0.56
C TRP A 125 -16.51 26.37 -0.49
N GLU A 126 -16.60 25.11 -0.05
CA GLU A 126 -17.88 24.39 0.08
C GLU A 126 -18.84 25.04 1.08
N THR A 127 -18.30 25.75 2.09
CA THR A 127 -19.09 26.50 3.09
C THR A 127 -19.33 27.96 2.70
N GLY A 128 -18.87 28.39 1.52
CA GLY A 128 -19.06 29.76 1.02
C GLY A 128 -18.20 30.82 1.70
N SER A 129 -17.18 30.44 2.46
CA SER A 129 -16.25 31.36 3.13
C SER A 129 -15.19 31.94 2.19
N ILE A 130 -14.91 31.27 1.06
CA ILE A 130 -14.03 31.76 0.00
C ILE A 130 -14.63 31.44 -1.38
N THR A 131 -14.23 32.20 -2.38
CA THR A 131 -14.56 32.01 -3.78
C THR A 131 -13.80 30.83 -4.40
N LEU A 132 -14.27 30.38 -5.57
CA LEU A 132 -13.57 29.38 -6.37
C LEU A 132 -12.17 29.85 -6.79
N GLU A 133 -12.03 31.12 -7.14
CA GLU A 133 -10.75 31.71 -7.56
C GLU A 133 -9.72 31.68 -6.42
N GLU A 134 -10.14 32.07 -5.22
CA GLU A 134 -9.29 32.00 -4.02
C GLU A 134 -8.86 30.56 -3.72
N ARG A 135 -9.77 29.58 -3.85
CA ARG A 135 -9.43 28.16 -3.70
C ARG A 135 -8.35 27.72 -4.67
N GLU A 136 -8.47 28.09 -5.96
CA GLU A 136 -7.49 27.74 -6.98
C GLU A 136 -6.14 28.45 -6.76
N ARG A 137 -6.15 29.72 -6.31
CA ARG A 137 -4.93 30.44 -5.90
C ARG A 137 -4.20 29.70 -4.77
N ILE A 138 -4.92 29.23 -3.75
CA ILE A 138 -4.34 28.41 -2.67
C ILE A 138 -3.75 27.12 -3.23
N TYR A 139 -4.47 26.44 -4.13
CA TYR A 139 -3.99 25.20 -4.73
C TYR A 139 -2.71 25.40 -5.55
N ALA A 140 -2.59 26.53 -6.24
CA ALA A 140 -1.38 26.92 -6.97
C ALA A 140 -0.19 27.12 -6.02
N LEU A 141 -0.37 27.82 -4.89
CA LEU A 141 0.68 28.00 -3.87
C LEU A 141 1.17 26.65 -3.32
N VAL A 142 0.23 25.74 -3.04
CA VAL A 142 0.55 24.41 -2.51
C VAL A 142 1.19 23.48 -3.56
N ARG A 143 1.06 23.78 -4.86
CA ARG A 143 1.75 23.04 -5.95
C ARG A 143 3.26 23.31 -6.00
N GLY A 144 3.78 24.27 -5.23
CA GLY A 144 5.19 24.68 -5.16
C GLY A 144 6.18 23.54 -5.34
N GLN A 145 6.86 23.58 -6.49
CA GLN A 145 7.91 22.70 -7.01
C GLN A 145 7.96 21.29 -6.40
N ARG A 146 7.28 20.34 -7.07
CA ARG A 146 7.76 18.95 -7.05
C ARG A 146 9.20 19.01 -7.53
N SER A 147 10.16 18.99 -6.61
CA SER A 147 11.53 18.72 -7.00
C SER A 147 11.48 17.49 -7.90
N LEU A 148 11.99 17.62 -9.12
CA LEU A 148 12.31 16.51 -10.02
C LEU A 148 13.44 15.71 -9.36
N ARG A 149 13.25 15.26 -8.12
CA ARG A 149 14.11 14.29 -7.48
C ARG A 149 13.93 13.04 -8.31
N LYS A 150 14.86 12.84 -9.25
CA LYS A 150 15.09 11.56 -9.91
C LYS A 150 15.01 10.53 -8.79
N ALA A 151 14.00 9.67 -8.87
CA ALA A 151 13.84 8.62 -7.88
C ALA A 151 15.08 7.73 -8.02
N LYS A 152 16.09 7.93 -7.16
CA LYS A 152 17.14 6.93 -7.00
C LYS A 152 16.43 5.68 -6.50
N ALA A 153 16.35 4.68 -7.34
CA ALA A 153 15.88 3.35 -6.97
C ALA A 153 17.15 2.51 -6.72
N PRO A 154 17.78 2.64 -5.53
CA PRO A 154 18.92 1.78 -5.23
C PRO A 154 18.47 0.32 -5.30
N ALA A 155 19.36 -0.53 -5.82
CA ALA A 155 19.20 -1.97 -5.70
C ALA A 155 19.05 -2.33 -4.21
N VAL A 156 18.14 -3.25 -3.90
CA VAL A 156 17.98 -3.74 -2.54
C VAL A 156 18.83 -4.98 -2.37
N GLU A 157 19.86 -4.89 -1.54
CA GLU A 157 20.76 -5.98 -1.16
C GLU A 157 20.00 -7.09 -0.42
N ALA A 158 20.15 -8.34 -0.90
CA ALA A 158 19.49 -9.51 -0.33
C ALA A 158 20.08 -9.85 1.05
N GLU A 159 21.37 -9.61 1.22
CA GLU A 159 22.17 -9.83 2.41
C GLU A 159 21.58 -9.09 3.61
N LYS A 160 21.18 -7.83 3.39
CA LYS A 160 20.54 -7.02 4.42
C LYS A 160 19.18 -7.56 4.84
N ILE A 161 18.41 -8.13 3.90
CA ILE A 161 17.11 -8.74 4.21
C ILE A 161 17.32 -10.01 5.02
N ARG A 162 18.22 -10.90 4.59
CA ARG A 162 18.59 -12.12 5.32
C ARG A 162 19.05 -11.81 6.73
N PHE A 163 20.04 -10.91 6.87
CA PHE A 163 20.53 -10.44 8.16
C PHE A 163 19.40 -9.93 9.07
N THR A 164 18.40 -9.26 8.49
CA THR A 164 17.26 -8.78 9.28
C THR A 164 16.36 -9.91 9.75
N ILE A 165 16.14 -10.95 8.92
CA ILE A 165 15.38 -12.14 9.31
C ILE A 165 16.12 -12.87 10.44
N ASP A 166 17.41 -13.17 10.24
CA ASP A 166 18.25 -13.89 11.21
C ASP A 166 18.32 -13.14 12.55
N TYR A 167 18.48 -11.82 12.50
CA TYR A 167 18.48 -10.98 13.70
C TYR A 167 17.14 -11.07 14.45
N LEU A 168 16.01 -11.04 13.74
CA LEU A 168 14.69 -11.12 14.37
C LEU A 168 14.47 -12.50 15.00
N GLU A 169 14.93 -13.57 14.36
CA GLU A 169 14.87 -14.92 14.92
C GLU A 169 15.76 -15.06 16.16
N ALA A 170 17.02 -14.62 16.08
CA ALA A 170 17.96 -14.64 17.21
C ALA A 170 17.49 -13.79 18.40
N ALA A 171 16.78 -12.70 18.15
CA ALA A 171 16.18 -11.84 19.18
C ALA A 171 14.84 -12.37 19.74
N GLY A 172 14.43 -13.60 19.39
CA GLY A 172 13.16 -14.21 19.81
C GLY A 172 11.91 -13.53 19.25
N GLN A 173 12.06 -12.69 18.21
CA GLN A 173 10.97 -11.96 17.57
C GLN A 173 10.36 -12.77 16.42
N HIS A 174 10.02 -14.05 16.68
CA HIS A 174 9.59 -15.01 15.66
C HIS A 174 8.41 -14.53 14.82
N GLY A 175 7.44 -13.83 15.43
CA GLY A 175 6.30 -13.28 14.68
C GLY A 175 6.72 -12.20 13.68
N TYR A 176 7.70 -11.35 14.02
CA TYR A 176 8.24 -10.37 13.09
C TYR A 176 9.07 -11.04 11.99
N ALA A 177 9.83 -12.08 12.31
CA ALA A 177 10.56 -12.87 11.34
C ALA A 177 9.60 -13.53 10.32
N LEU A 178 8.50 -14.13 10.78
CA LEU A 178 7.46 -14.70 9.92
C LEU A 178 6.84 -13.65 8.98
N LEU A 179 6.51 -12.45 9.47
CA LEU A 179 6.04 -11.37 8.60
C LEU A 179 7.08 -10.99 7.54
N TYR A 180 8.38 -11.01 7.89
CA TYR A 180 9.46 -10.76 6.95
C TYR A 180 9.57 -11.86 5.89
N LYS A 181 9.52 -13.15 6.28
CA LYS A 181 9.50 -14.27 5.33
C LYS A 181 8.35 -14.13 4.34
N ILE A 182 7.12 -13.89 4.84
CA ILE A 182 5.94 -13.70 3.98
C ILE A 182 6.16 -12.53 3.01
N MET A 183 6.59 -11.36 3.49
CA MET A 183 6.85 -10.20 2.63
C MET A 183 7.98 -10.44 1.61
N TYR A 184 9.03 -11.17 2.01
CA TYR A 184 10.17 -11.49 1.15
C TYR A 184 9.73 -12.38 0.00
N TYR A 185 8.96 -13.44 0.30
CA TYR A 185 8.58 -14.42 -0.70
C TYR A 185 7.41 -14.01 -1.59
N SER A 186 6.49 -13.19 -1.07
CA SER A 186 5.26 -12.81 -1.80
C SER A 186 5.27 -11.39 -2.36
N GLY A 187 6.21 -10.56 -1.92
CA GLY A 187 6.16 -9.12 -2.18
C GLY A 187 4.98 -8.41 -1.50
N ALA A 188 4.34 -9.03 -0.50
CA ALA A 188 3.26 -8.44 0.28
C ALA A 188 3.67 -7.14 0.97
N ARG A 189 2.69 -6.29 1.26
CA ARG A 189 2.81 -5.21 2.24
C ARG A 189 2.77 -5.81 3.64
N ALA A 190 3.36 -5.13 4.62
CA ALA A 190 3.40 -5.64 5.99
C ALA A 190 2.01 -5.95 6.58
N GLU A 191 0.99 -5.12 6.27
CA GLU A 191 -0.39 -5.36 6.72
C GLU A 191 -1.05 -6.55 6.01
N GLU A 192 -0.66 -6.85 4.76
CA GLU A 192 -1.15 -8.04 4.04
C GLU A 192 -0.53 -9.31 4.62
N ALA A 193 0.76 -9.25 5.00
CA ALA A 193 1.41 -10.34 5.72
C ALA A 193 0.79 -10.57 7.11
N GLU A 194 0.52 -9.49 7.86
CA GLU A 194 -0.19 -9.57 9.15
C GLU A 194 -1.58 -10.21 8.99
N TYR A 195 -2.33 -9.79 7.97
CA TYR A 195 -3.63 -10.36 7.66
C TYR A 195 -3.55 -11.85 7.29
N LEU A 196 -2.56 -12.24 6.48
CA LEU A 196 -2.34 -13.65 6.13
C LEU A 196 -2.14 -14.49 7.39
N VAL A 197 -1.22 -14.11 8.29
CA VAL A 197 -0.97 -14.89 9.52
C VAL A 197 -2.23 -15.03 10.36
N ARG A 198 -3.03 -13.96 10.50
CA ARG A 198 -4.31 -13.99 11.22
C ARG A 198 -5.31 -14.99 10.60
N ALA A 199 -5.38 -15.04 9.29
CA ALA A 199 -6.38 -15.83 8.57
C ALA A 199 -5.93 -17.27 8.30
N ALA A 200 -4.61 -17.53 8.25
CA ALA A 200 -4.01 -18.74 7.69
C ALA A 200 -4.62 -20.04 8.23
N ALA A 201 -4.78 -20.17 9.55
CA ALA A 201 -5.34 -21.37 10.18
C ALA A 201 -6.76 -21.73 9.71
N SER A 202 -7.54 -20.72 9.28
CA SER A 202 -8.93 -20.89 8.81
C SER A 202 -9.03 -21.19 7.32
N LEU A 203 -7.98 -20.95 6.54
CA LEU A 203 -7.99 -21.12 5.10
C LEU A 203 -8.10 -22.59 4.71
N LYS A 204 -8.92 -22.87 3.70
CA LYS A 204 -9.14 -24.22 3.17
C LYS A 204 -8.56 -24.34 1.76
N PRO A 205 -8.13 -25.55 1.36
CA PRO A 205 -7.73 -25.80 0.00
C PRO A 205 -8.94 -25.60 -0.92
N VAL A 206 -8.72 -24.95 -2.05
CA VAL A 206 -9.73 -24.67 -3.08
C VAL A 206 -9.20 -25.06 -4.45
N SER A 207 -10.10 -25.32 -5.40
CA SER A 207 -9.69 -25.54 -6.78
C SER A 207 -9.16 -24.24 -7.40
N HIS A 208 -8.31 -24.37 -8.43
CA HIS A 208 -7.74 -23.25 -9.16
C HIS A 208 -8.80 -22.24 -9.60
N GLN A 209 -9.94 -22.70 -10.10
CA GLN A 209 -11.01 -21.85 -10.59
C GLN A 209 -11.78 -21.15 -9.47
N ARG A 210 -12.09 -21.85 -8.36
CA ARG A 210 -12.82 -21.28 -7.22
C ARG A 210 -12.00 -20.26 -6.44
N SER A 211 -10.68 -20.44 -6.40
CA SER A 211 -9.77 -19.51 -5.72
C SER A 211 -9.82 -18.07 -6.25
N LEU A 212 -10.39 -17.83 -7.43
CA LEU A 212 -10.55 -16.48 -7.98
C LEU A 212 -11.70 -15.70 -7.33
N GLU A 213 -12.64 -16.42 -6.72
CA GLU A 213 -13.88 -15.86 -6.16
C GLU A 213 -14.00 -16.12 -4.65
N GLN A 214 -13.21 -17.05 -4.11
CA GLN A 214 -13.30 -17.53 -2.74
C GLN A 214 -11.96 -17.47 -2.03
N THR A 215 -12.00 -16.98 -0.79
CA THR A 215 -10.88 -17.04 0.14
C THR A 215 -10.46 -18.50 0.40
N GLY A 216 -9.18 -18.79 0.27
CA GLY A 216 -8.63 -20.14 0.38
C GLY A 216 -7.20 -20.21 -0.13
N TYR A 217 -6.69 -21.42 -0.38
CA TYR A 217 -5.38 -21.59 -1.01
C TYR A 217 -5.39 -22.70 -2.07
N VAL A 218 -4.46 -22.59 -3.01
CA VAL A 218 -4.20 -23.58 -4.06
C VAL A 218 -2.78 -24.09 -3.87
N GLU A 219 -2.60 -25.40 -3.86
CA GLU A 219 -1.28 -26.03 -3.82
C GLU A 219 -0.64 -26.03 -5.21
N LEU A 220 0.62 -25.59 -5.27
CA LEU A 220 1.43 -25.46 -6.48
C LEU A 220 2.75 -26.23 -6.32
N GLY A 221 2.69 -27.43 -5.74
CA GLY A 221 3.88 -28.18 -5.31
C GLY A 221 4.54 -27.51 -4.11
N ASP A 222 5.81 -27.14 -4.23
CA ASP A 222 6.60 -26.45 -3.19
C ASP A 222 6.11 -25.04 -2.83
N ALA A 223 5.16 -24.49 -3.60
CA ALA A 223 4.54 -23.21 -3.34
C ALA A 223 3.04 -23.34 -3.06
N VAL A 224 2.46 -22.26 -2.56
CA VAL A 224 1.02 -22.07 -2.51
C VAL A 224 0.64 -20.71 -3.08
N ARG A 225 -0.53 -20.64 -3.71
CA ARG A 225 -1.21 -19.37 -3.96
C ARG A 225 -2.37 -19.23 -2.98
N VAL A 226 -2.36 -18.17 -2.20
CA VAL A 226 -3.40 -17.84 -1.22
C VAL A 226 -4.30 -16.76 -1.76
N ALA A 227 -5.60 -17.04 -1.88
CA ALA A 227 -6.63 -16.06 -2.20
C ALA A 227 -7.10 -15.38 -0.91
N LEU A 228 -6.75 -14.10 -0.74
CA LEU A 228 -7.05 -13.33 0.48
C LEU A 228 -8.22 -12.36 0.33
N HIS A 229 -8.42 -11.77 -0.86
CA HIS A 229 -9.42 -10.72 -1.13
C HIS A 229 -9.40 -9.58 -0.08
N PHE A 230 -8.21 -9.18 0.35
CA PHE A 230 -8.01 -8.14 1.36
C PHE A 230 -8.02 -6.75 0.74
N ASN A 231 -8.83 -5.84 1.28
CA ASN A 231 -8.98 -4.48 0.80
C ASN A 231 -8.60 -3.44 1.86
N ARG A 232 -7.74 -2.50 1.49
CA ARG A 232 -7.40 -1.30 2.27
C ARG A 232 -7.60 -0.05 1.44
N GLY A 233 -8.78 0.55 1.54
CA GLY A 233 -9.18 1.67 0.69
C GLY A 233 -9.09 1.29 -0.78
N LYS A 234 -8.32 2.03 -1.58
CA LYS A 234 -8.08 1.72 -3.00
C LYS A 234 -7.04 0.62 -3.25
N LYS A 235 -6.42 0.07 -2.21
CA LYS A 235 -5.38 -0.98 -2.34
C LYS A 235 -6.01 -2.33 -2.08
N ARG A 236 -6.07 -3.12 -3.14
CA ARG A 236 -6.56 -4.49 -3.12
C ARG A 236 -5.41 -5.48 -3.09
N CYS A 237 -5.60 -6.61 -2.41
CA CYS A 237 -4.71 -7.76 -2.36
C CYS A 237 -5.56 -9.02 -2.58
N GLU A 238 -5.55 -9.54 -3.80
CA GLU A 238 -6.34 -10.73 -4.15
C GLU A 238 -5.56 -12.00 -3.82
N PHE A 239 -4.28 -12.06 -4.23
CA PHE A 239 -3.47 -13.26 -4.17
C PHE A 239 -2.12 -13.01 -3.53
N LEU A 240 -1.60 -13.97 -2.77
CA LEU A 240 -0.20 -14.03 -2.36
C LEU A 240 0.39 -15.39 -2.76
N TRP A 241 1.59 -15.36 -3.32
CA TRP A 241 2.38 -16.56 -3.59
C TRP A 241 3.50 -16.66 -2.57
N LEU A 242 3.69 -17.84 -1.99
CA LEU A 242 4.75 -18.09 -1.02
C LEU A 242 5.13 -19.57 -0.99
N PRO A 243 6.33 -19.92 -0.52
CA PRO A 243 6.70 -21.31 -0.25
C PRO A 243 5.70 -21.97 0.70
N ARG A 244 5.43 -23.25 0.46
CA ARG A 244 4.53 -24.07 1.29
C ARG A 244 4.97 -24.06 2.75
N GLU A 245 6.26 -24.15 3.01
CA GLU A 245 6.83 -24.14 4.36
C GLU A 245 6.51 -22.86 5.14
N VAL A 246 6.57 -21.69 4.50
CA VAL A 246 6.25 -20.40 5.12
C VAL A 246 4.75 -20.28 5.37
N PHE A 247 3.93 -20.82 4.47
CA PHE A 247 2.49 -20.85 4.65
C PHE A 247 2.08 -21.74 5.82
N GLU A 248 2.68 -22.93 5.95
CA GLU A 248 2.42 -23.83 7.07
C GLU A 248 2.92 -23.24 8.40
N GLU A 249 4.05 -22.52 8.41
CA GLU A 249 4.49 -21.73 9.58
C GLU A 249 3.43 -20.69 9.98
N ALA A 250 2.81 -20.02 9.00
CA ALA A 250 1.71 -19.08 9.25
C ALA A 250 0.43 -19.78 9.74
N ARG A 251 0.10 -20.98 9.24
CA ARG A 251 -1.07 -21.75 9.69
C ARG A 251 -0.90 -22.29 11.11
N ALA A 252 0.32 -22.66 11.48
CA ALA A 252 0.68 -23.13 12.82
C ALA A 252 0.84 -21.98 13.83
N TRP A 253 0.75 -20.72 13.40
CA TRP A 253 0.89 -19.57 14.30
C TRP A 253 -0.26 -19.53 15.32
N HIS A 254 0.10 -19.70 16.59
CA HIS A 254 -0.86 -19.62 17.69
C HIS A 254 -0.85 -18.22 18.30
N GLY A 255 -2.03 -17.60 18.34
CA GLY A 255 -2.24 -16.29 18.94
C GLY A 255 -2.29 -15.14 17.95
N GLU A 256 -2.28 -13.93 18.49
CA GLU A 256 -2.41 -12.70 17.70
C GLU A 256 -1.11 -12.39 16.95
N PRO A 257 -1.13 -12.20 15.62
CA PRO A 257 0.07 -11.82 14.89
C PRO A 257 0.55 -10.43 15.34
N PRO A 258 1.86 -10.17 15.30
CA PRO A 258 2.36 -8.88 15.71
C PRO A 258 1.96 -7.81 14.68
N SER A 259 1.59 -6.63 15.17
CA SER A 259 1.13 -5.55 14.28
C SER A 259 2.22 -5.10 13.29
N ALA A 260 1.88 -5.01 12.01
CA ALA A 260 2.70 -4.46 10.92
C ALA A 260 3.19 -3.03 11.21
N ARG A 261 2.37 -2.25 11.94
CA ARG A 261 2.74 -0.92 12.39
C ARG A 261 3.84 -1.00 13.45
N ARG A 262 3.70 -1.88 14.43
CA ARG A 262 4.70 -2.09 15.49
C ARG A 262 6.00 -2.61 14.90
N LEU A 263 5.95 -3.53 13.93
CA LEU A 263 7.12 -3.99 13.18
C LEU A 263 7.90 -2.82 12.55
N SER A 264 7.21 -1.92 11.86
CA SER A 264 7.84 -0.75 11.22
C SER A 264 8.48 0.22 12.24
N TYR A 265 7.93 0.31 13.46
CA TYR A 265 8.54 1.09 14.54
C TYR A 265 9.71 0.36 15.18
N TYR A 266 9.60 -0.94 15.38
CA TYR A 266 10.61 -1.79 15.98
C TYR A 266 11.93 -1.68 15.21
N VAL A 267 11.88 -1.96 13.91
CA VAL A 267 13.02 -1.86 12.98
C VAL A 267 13.66 -0.46 12.99
N ARG A 268 12.83 0.59 13.00
CA ARG A 268 13.31 1.98 13.06
C ARG A 268 13.97 2.31 14.39
N ASN A 269 13.44 1.79 15.49
CA ASN A 269 13.94 2.06 16.84
C ASN A 269 15.26 1.35 17.09
N ILE A 270 15.44 0.12 16.59
CA ILE A 270 16.74 -0.57 16.63
C ILE A 270 17.81 0.29 15.97
N ARG A 271 17.58 0.72 14.73
CA ARG A 271 18.51 1.59 14.01
C ARG A 271 18.90 2.85 14.79
N ARG A 272 17.95 3.44 15.52
CA ARG A 272 18.21 4.64 16.33
C ARG A 272 19.00 4.36 17.61
N ARG A 273 18.79 3.20 18.23
CA ARG A 273 19.35 2.87 19.55
C ARG A 273 20.70 2.17 19.45
N SER A 274 20.84 1.21 18.54
CA SER A 274 22.05 0.41 18.38
C SER A 274 22.88 0.78 17.14
N GLY A 275 22.38 1.67 16.28
CA GLY A 275 23.00 1.94 14.98
C GLY A 275 22.80 0.84 13.95
N LEU A 276 22.18 -0.30 14.33
CA LEU A 276 22.03 -1.45 13.45
C LEU A 276 21.02 -1.18 12.33
N ASP A 277 21.48 -1.21 11.09
CA ASP A 277 20.67 -0.87 9.93
C ASP A 277 19.91 -2.08 9.39
N LEU A 278 18.79 -2.41 10.03
CA LEU A 278 17.88 -3.45 9.57
C LEU A 278 17.10 -3.00 8.31
N ALA A 279 16.81 -3.94 7.41
CA ALA A 279 16.01 -3.68 6.21
C ALA A 279 14.58 -3.25 6.59
N PRO A 280 14.08 -2.07 6.17
CA PRO A 280 12.70 -1.69 6.44
C PRO A 280 11.71 -2.56 5.65
N PRO A 281 10.48 -2.83 6.16
CA PRO A 281 9.50 -3.71 5.51
C PRO A 281 9.23 -3.40 4.03
N LYS A 282 9.20 -2.10 3.68
CA LYS A 282 8.99 -1.63 2.30
C LYS A 282 10.07 -2.14 1.33
N MET A 283 11.28 -2.44 1.81
CA MET A 283 12.41 -2.85 0.98
C MET A 283 12.25 -4.28 0.49
N LEU A 284 11.59 -5.17 1.25
CA LEU A 284 11.36 -6.55 0.83
C LEU A 284 10.50 -6.59 -0.44
N ARG A 285 9.41 -5.81 -0.46
CA ARG A 285 8.56 -5.67 -1.65
C ARG A 285 9.29 -5.03 -2.84
N LYS A 286 10.24 -4.12 -2.59
CA LYS A 286 11.07 -3.56 -3.67
C LYS A 286 12.04 -4.60 -4.23
N HIS A 287 12.73 -5.32 -3.35
CA HIS A 287 13.63 -6.40 -3.70
C HIS A 287 12.92 -7.46 -4.54
N HIS A 288 11.76 -7.94 -4.09
CA HIS A 288 10.96 -8.89 -4.85
C HIS A 288 10.55 -8.36 -6.23
N TYR A 289 10.30 -7.05 -6.38
CA TYR A 289 9.97 -6.48 -7.69
C TYR A 289 11.20 -6.44 -8.61
N GLN A 290 12.35 -6.02 -8.07
CA GLN A 290 13.64 -5.99 -8.78
C GLN A 290 14.08 -7.40 -9.18
N LEU A 291 13.93 -8.39 -8.31
CA LEU A 291 14.21 -9.78 -8.64
C LEU A 291 13.39 -10.27 -9.84
N MET A 292 12.08 -10.00 -9.86
CA MET A 292 11.27 -10.35 -11.02
C MET A 292 11.65 -9.56 -12.28
N GLU A 293 12.19 -8.35 -12.14
CA GLU A 293 12.74 -7.56 -13.25
C GLU A 293 14.02 -8.19 -13.80
N ASP A 294 14.94 -8.58 -12.92
CA ASP A 294 16.18 -9.29 -13.26
C ASP A 294 15.90 -10.63 -13.96
N LEU A 295 14.81 -11.32 -13.57
CA LEU A 295 14.35 -12.57 -14.17
C LEU A 295 13.53 -12.39 -15.46
N GLU A 296 13.43 -11.15 -15.97
CA GLU A 296 12.69 -10.80 -17.18
C GLU A 296 11.21 -11.26 -17.13
N ILE A 297 10.59 -11.23 -15.95
CA ILE A 297 9.17 -11.55 -15.81
C ILE A 297 8.32 -10.43 -16.42
N ASP A 298 7.34 -10.81 -17.24
CA ASP A 298 6.38 -9.89 -17.87
C ASP A 298 5.84 -8.86 -16.88
N LEU A 299 5.76 -7.60 -17.32
CA LEU A 299 5.29 -6.49 -16.49
C LEU A 299 3.90 -6.79 -15.88
N GLU A 300 2.99 -7.35 -16.66
CA GLU A 300 1.64 -7.69 -16.19
C GLU A 300 1.67 -8.71 -15.06
N LEU A 301 2.50 -9.75 -15.17
CA LEU A 301 2.67 -10.76 -14.12
C LEU A 301 3.30 -10.15 -12.87
N ARG A 302 4.31 -9.27 -13.02
CA ARG A 302 4.92 -8.56 -11.88
C ARG A 302 3.91 -7.70 -11.12
N GLU A 303 3.09 -6.96 -11.86
CA GLU A 303 2.06 -6.10 -11.29
C GLU A 303 0.94 -6.95 -10.62
N LEU A 304 0.57 -8.10 -11.21
CA LEU A 304 -0.39 -9.04 -10.63
C LEU A 304 0.13 -9.68 -9.35
N ILE A 305 1.34 -10.27 -9.39
CA ILE A 305 1.97 -10.94 -8.24
C ILE A 305 2.09 -9.98 -7.06
N GLN A 306 2.40 -8.70 -7.32
CA GLN A 306 2.44 -7.70 -6.28
C GLN A 306 1.09 -7.02 -5.98
N ASN A 307 -0.03 -7.39 -6.57
CA ASN A 307 -1.33 -6.75 -6.35
C ASN A 307 -1.31 -5.23 -6.60
N ARG A 308 -0.91 -4.84 -7.81
CA ARG A 308 -0.84 -3.45 -8.28
C ARG A 308 -1.88 -3.19 -9.37
N TYR A 309 -3.14 -3.48 -9.04
CA TYR A 309 -4.28 -3.50 -9.95
C TYR A 309 -4.55 -2.21 -10.73
N ALA A 310 -4.26 -1.03 -10.15
CA ALA A 310 -4.43 0.24 -10.85
C ALA A 310 -3.60 0.35 -12.16
N LYS A 311 -2.60 -0.52 -12.35
CA LYS A 311 -1.84 -0.63 -13.59
C LYS A 311 -2.30 -1.78 -14.50
N ILE A 312 -2.99 -2.78 -13.95
CA ILE A 312 -3.49 -3.97 -14.66
C ILE A 312 -4.83 -3.67 -15.33
N GLU A 313 -5.70 -2.89 -14.67
CA GLU A 313 -7.04 -2.52 -15.17
C GLU A 313 -7.00 -1.79 -16.52
N ASN A 314 -5.88 -1.12 -16.84
CA ASN A 314 -5.69 -0.46 -18.13
C ASN A 314 -5.22 -1.41 -19.25
N VAL A 315 -4.82 -2.64 -18.92
CA VAL A 315 -4.12 -3.55 -19.83
C VAL A 315 -4.91 -4.84 -20.09
N VAL A 316 -5.61 -5.36 -19.07
CA VAL A 316 -6.30 -6.64 -19.17
C VAL A 316 -7.81 -6.40 -19.05
N GLY A 317 -8.51 -6.48 -20.18
CA GLY A 317 -9.95 -6.68 -20.16
C GLY A 317 -10.29 -7.91 -19.30
N LEU A 318 -11.36 -7.83 -18.49
CA LEU A 318 -11.76 -8.81 -17.48
C LEU A 318 -11.76 -10.28 -17.96
N THR A 319 -11.92 -10.49 -19.27
CA THR A 319 -12.08 -11.79 -19.94
C THR A 319 -10.86 -12.73 -19.87
N ASN A 320 -9.65 -12.26 -19.49
CA ASN A 320 -8.45 -13.10 -19.40
C ASN A 320 -7.83 -13.21 -17.99
N TYR A 321 -8.55 -12.79 -16.94
CA TYR A 321 -8.01 -12.75 -15.58
C TYR A 321 -7.61 -14.13 -15.03
N SER A 322 -8.34 -15.20 -15.37
CA SER A 322 -7.99 -16.56 -14.97
C SER A 322 -6.69 -17.05 -15.60
N LYS A 323 -6.47 -16.73 -16.88
CA LYS A 323 -5.26 -17.13 -17.62
C LYS A 323 -4.00 -16.45 -17.08
N ILE A 324 -4.09 -15.16 -16.74
CA ILE A 324 -2.93 -14.45 -16.19
C ILE A 324 -2.55 -14.96 -14.78
N VAL A 325 -3.54 -15.39 -13.97
CA VAL A 325 -3.26 -16.04 -12.68
C VAL A 325 -2.53 -17.36 -12.88
N LEU A 326 -2.94 -18.21 -13.83
CA LEU A 326 -2.23 -19.47 -14.12
C LEU A 326 -0.80 -19.24 -14.64
N ARG A 327 -0.60 -18.21 -15.47
CA ARG A 327 0.75 -17.79 -15.90
C ARG A 327 1.59 -17.30 -14.72
N ALA A 328 0.99 -16.61 -13.76
CA ALA A 328 1.66 -16.18 -12.54
C ALA A 328 2.01 -17.37 -11.62
N ASP A 329 1.12 -18.37 -11.49
CA ASP A 329 1.38 -19.61 -10.77
C ASP A 329 2.63 -20.31 -11.34
N GLN A 330 2.67 -20.49 -12.67
CA GLN A 330 3.81 -21.09 -13.36
C GLN A 330 5.10 -20.28 -13.19
N ALA A 331 5.07 -18.97 -13.47
CA ALA A 331 6.24 -18.10 -13.34
C ALA A 331 6.77 -18.07 -11.91
N TYR A 332 5.88 -18.11 -10.91
CA TYR A 332 6.28 -18.13 -9.52
C TYR A 332 7.04 -19.41 -9.15
N VAL A 333 6.48 -20.57 -9.51
CA VAL A 333 7.07 -21.88 -9.18
C VAL A 333 8.37 -22.12 -9.95
N GLU A 334 8.41 -21.84 -11.25
CA GLU A 334 9.54 -22.22 -12.10
C GLU A 334 10.72 -21.25 -12.03
N LYS A 335 10.47 -19.96 -11.78
CA LYS A 335 11.51 -18.91 -11.86
C LYS A 335 11.70 -18.14 -10.56
N ILE A 336 10.62 -17.61 -9.99
CA ILE A 336 10.70 -16.64 -8.89
C ILE A 336 11.08 -17.31 -7.57
N LEU A 337 10.38 -18.38 -7.17
CA LEU A 337 10.63 -19.08 -5.91
C LEU A 337 12.04 -19.70 -5.84
N PRO A 338 12.54 -20.41 -6.87
CA PRO A 338 13.91 -20.93 -6.86
C PRO A 338 14.94 -19.82 -6.63
N GLU A 339 14.78 -18.67 -7.30
CA GLU A 339 15.72 -17.55 -7.18
C GLU A 339 15.64 -16.88 -5.79
N LEU A 340 14.43 -16.73 -5.22
CA LEU A 340 14.26 -16.23 -3.85
C LEU A 340 14.92 -17.16 -2.83
N ARG A 341 14.73 -18.49 -2.96
CA ARG A 341 15.40 -19.47 -2.10
C ARG A 341 16.92 -19.38 -2.26
N ARG A 342 17.41 -19.32 -3.50
CA ARG A 342 18.84 -19.18 -3.81
C ARG A 342 19.44 -17.94 -3.15
N ARG A 343 18.83 -16.76 -3.32
CA ARG A 343 19.35 -15.50 -2.73
C ARG A 343 19.30 -15.49 -1.20
N LEU A 344 18.38 -16.24 -0.59
CA LEU A 344 18.32 -16.38 0.86
C LEU A 344 19.36 -17.40 1.39
N GLN A 345 19.70 -18.45 0.62
CA GLN A 345 20.61 -19.54 1.00
C GLN A 345 22.10 -19.34 0.62
N VAL A 346 22.40 -18.78 -0.56
CA VAL A 346 23.75 -18.83 -1.20
C VAL A 346 24.88 -18.24 -0.36
N TYR A 347 24.59 -17.33 0.56
CA TYR A 347 25.62 -16.67 1.35
C TYR A 347 26.03 -17.44 2.62
N LEU A 348 25.76 -18.75 2.71
CA LEU A 348 26.38 -19.66 3.69
C LEU A 348 27.62 -20.36 3.12
N ALA A 349 27.74 -20.44 1.79
CA ALA A 349 28.88 -21.09 1.15
C ALA A 349 30.10 -20.16 1.03
N GLU A 350 29.89 -18.84 0.95
CA GLU A 350 30.98 -17.86 0.78
C GLU A 350 31.65 -17.43 2.09
N ASP A 351 31.00 -17.65 3.25
CA ASP A 351 31.57 -17.30 4.57
C ASP A 351 32.43 -18.42 5.18
N ASN A 352 32.32 -19.66 4.68
CA ASN A 352 33.19 -20.77 5.09
C ASN A 352 34.60 -20.72 4.45
N GLY A 353 34.89 -19.69 3.64
CA GLY A 353 36.19 -19.46 3.01
C GLY A 353 36.90 -18.17 3.47
N ARG A 354 36.32 -17.40 4.40
CA ARG A 354 36.98 -16.21 4.96
C ARG A 354 37.45 -16.49 6.37
N ASP A 355 38.78 -16.53 6.45
CA ASP A 355 39.59 -16.74 7.63
C ASP A 355 39.05 -16.02 8.88
N SER A 356 38.97 -16.79 9.97
CA SER A 356 38.42 -16.43 11.28
C SER A 356 39.30 -15.43 12.03
N SER A 357 39.46 -14.23 11.47
CA SER A 357 40.00 -13.07 12.18
C SER A 357 38.87 -12.05 12.39
N SER A 358 38.19 -12.23 13.52
CA SER A 358 37.36 -11.28 14.30
C SER A 358 37.32 -9.80 13.85
N PRO A 359 36.18 -9.11 14.02
CA PRO A 359 35.72 -8.83 15.39
C PRO A 359 34.26 -9.15 15.69
N ARG A 360 34.09 -9.66 16.92
CA ARG A 360 32.85 -9.65 17.70
C ARG A 360 32.27 -8.25 17.76
N PHE A 361 30.96 -8.12 17.49
CA PHE A 361 30.07 -7.17 18.14
C PHE A 361 28.67 -7.75 18.27
#